data_AF-R6LYY2-F1
#
_entry.id   AF-R6LYY2-F1
#
_cell.length_a   1.000
_cell.length_b   1.000
_cell.length_c   1.000
_cell.angle_alpha   90.00
_cell.angle_beta   90.00
_cell.angle_gamma   90.00
#
_symmetry.space_group_name_H-M   'P 1'
#
loop_
_entity.id
_entity.type
_entity.pdbx_description
1 polymer ?
#
loop_
_entity_poly.entity_id
_entity_poly.type
_entity_poly.pdbx_seq_one_letter_code
_entity_poly.pdbx_strand_id
1 'polypeptide(L)'
;MKPDFMSVTYGAGGGTSKHTVKIATDIKKQYGVTSMAHLTCVSSSEDTVRKQIELIRDAGIENILALRGDIPEETEFPMPGQFKHASDLVYQIKNIAPDICIGGACYPEGHPEADDKTADIANIKKKVDAGCEFLTTQMFFDNSIFYNYLYRLREAGIFVPVIAGIMPITKKAQLARSIQLSGCCVPAKFKSIVDWFGDESQKMQQAGIAYATEQIIDLFANGIKNVHVYTMNNPEVALGIQNNLSEIIGK
;
A
#
# COMPACT_ATOMS: atom_id res chain seq x y z
N MET A 1 2.55 -5.77 19.81
CA MET A 1 2.25 -6.26 18.44
C MET A 1 3.51 -6.89 17.85
N LYS A 2 3.38 -7.93 17.03
CA LYS A 2 4.50 -8.54 16.27
C LYS A 2 4.11 -8.61 14.78
N PRO A 3 4.18 -7.50 14.03
CA PRO A 3 3.85 -7.52 12.61
C PRO A 3 4.95 -8.21 11.81
N ASP A 4 4.58 -8.85 10.70
CA ASP A 4 5.54 -9.47 9.77
C ASP A 4 6.46 -8.42 9.13
N PHE A 5 5.91 -7.23 8.83
CA PHE A 5 6.69 -6.08 8.38
C PHE A 5 6.01 -4.74 8.69
N MET A 6 6.78 -3.66 8.64
CA MET A 6 6.29 -2.28 8.60
C MET A 6 6.81 -1.58 7.35
N SER A 7 5.92 -0.96 6.58
CA SER A 7 6.32 -0.15 5.44
C SER A 7 6.43 1.33 5.83
N VAL A 8 7.39 2.03 5.22
CA VAL A 8 7.63 3.45 5.42
C VAL A 8 7.36 4.17 4.11
N THR A 9 6.40 5.08 4.12
CA THR A 9 6.02 5.83 2.94
C THR A 9 7.14 6.76 2.47
N TYR A 10 7.15 7.01 1.17
CA TYR A 10 8.06 7.94 0.52
C TYR A 10 7.24 9.14 0.10
N GLY A 11 7.56 10.33 0.63
CA GLY A 11 6.72 11.50 0.44
C GLY A 11 6.62 11.93 -1.02
N ALA A 12 5.41 12.31 -1.43
CA ALA A 12 5.15 12.99 -2.70
C ALA A 12 6.00 14.27 -2.76
N GLY A 13 6.78 14.45 -3.83
CA GLY A 13 7.63 15.63 -4.01
C GLY A 13 9.03 15.56 -3.38
N GLY A 14 9.49 14.41 -2.88
CA GLY A 14 10.90 14.20 -2.53
C GLY A 14 11.42 14.92 -1.28
N GLY A 15 10.67 15.83 -0.65
CA GLY A 15 11.10 16.55 0.55
C GLY A 15 11.37 15.66 1.77
N THR A 16 10.54 14.64 1.99
CA THR A 16 10.67 13.66 3.09
C THR A 16 11.34 12.36 2.69
N SER A 17 11.71 12.18 1.42
CA SER A 17 12.42 11.01 0.89
C SER A 17 13.68 10.64 1.68
N LYS A 18 14.42 11.66 2.11
CA LYS A 18 15.69 11.53 2.84
C LYS A 18 15.52 10.82 4.18
N HIS A 19 14.31 10.75 4.71
CA HIS A 19 14.01 10.11 5.99
C HIS A 19 13.48 8.70 5.85
N THR A 20 12.98 8.28 4.67
CA THR A 20 12.35 6.96 4.51
C THR A 20 13.30 5.82 4.86
N VAL A 21 14.49 5.80 4.27
CA VAL A 21 15.50 4.76 4.57
C VAL A 21 15.96 4.84 6.03
N LYS A 22 16.13 6.06 6.58
CA LYS A 22 16.51 6.25 7.99
C LYS A 22 15.46 5.67 8.94
N ILE A 23 14.18 5.99 8.75
CA ILE A 23 13.09 5.48 9.58
C ILE A 23 12.99 3.95 9.44
N ALA A 24 13.08 3.40 8.22
CA ALA A 24 13.08 1.97 8.00
C ALA A 24 14.27 1.26 8.68
N THR A 25 15.44 1.92 8.71
CA THR A 25 16.63 1.45 9.43
C THR A 25 16.40 1.44 10.94
N ASP A 26 15.85 2.54 11.48
CA ASP A 26 15.57 2.68 12.90
C ASP A 26 14.55 1.63 13.37
N ILE A 27 13.50 1.36 12.56
CA ILE A 27 12.53 0.31 12.84
C ILE A 27 13.21 -1.05 12.98
N LYS A 28 14.06 -1.42 12.01
CA LYS A 28 14.77 -2.71 12.03
C LYS A 28 15.76 -2.80 13.19
N LYS A 29 16.60 -1.77 13.38
CA LYS A 29 17.65 -1.77 14.41
C LYS A 29 17.11 -1.72 15.84
N GLN A 30 16.09 -0.90 16.08
CA GLN A 30 15.58 -0.67 17.44
C GLN A 30 14.56 -1.71 17.86
N TYR A 31 13.73 -2.20 16.94
CA TYR A 31 12.60 -3.07 17.28
C TYR A 31 12.70 -4.48 16.67
N GLY A 32 13.69 -4.75 15.82
CA GLY A 32 13.87 -6.06 15.19
C GLY A 32 12.74 -6.43 14.21
N VAL A 33 11.94 -5.45 13.78
CA VAL A 33 10.82 -5.64 12.85
C VAL A 33 11.33 -5.49 11.42
N THR A 34 10.93 -6.40 10.53
CA THR A 34 11.22 -6.29 9.09
C THR A 34 10.65 -4.97 8.57
N SER A 35 11.49 -4.16 7.92
CA SER A 35 11.07 -2.90 7.34
C SER A 35 11.08 -2.95 5.81
N MET A 36 10.21 -2.15 5.21
CA MET A 36 10.07 -2.01 3.77
C MET A 36 10.06 -0.53 3.40
N ALA A 37 11.02 -0.11 2.58
CA ALA A 37 11.09 1.26 2.12
C ALA A 37 10.24 1.43 0.84
N HIS A 38 9.38 2.44 0.80
CA HIS A 38 8.78 2.84 -0.47
C HIS A 38 9.82 3.56 -1.33
N LEU A 39 9.75 3.41 -2.65
CA LEU A 39 10.54 4.18 -3.60
C LEU A 39 9.66 4.57 -4.79
N THR A 40 9.73 5.83 -5.24
CA THR A 40 8.81 6.37 -6.26
C THR A 40 9.53 6.88 -7.49
N CYS A 41 8.93 6.69 -8.67
CA CYS A 41 9.42 7.22 -9.94
C CYS A 41 9.47 8.76 -9.94
N VAL A 42 8.43 9.43 -9.43
CA VAL A 42 8.30 10.91 -9.38
C VAL A 42 9.48 11.60 -8.71
N SER A 43 10.17 10.91 -7.81
CA SER A 43 11.28 11.45 -7.02
C SER A 43 12.65 10.87 -7.40
N SER A 44 12.72 10.00 -8.40
CA SER A 44 13.89 9.18 -8.66
C SER A 44 14.34 9.24 -10.12
N SER A 45 15.60 9.60 -10.31
CA SER A 45 16.38 9.27 -11.52
C SER A 45 17.13 7.95 -11.31
N GLU A 46 17.76 7.42 -12.36
CA GLU A 46 18.62 6.23 -12.25
C GLU A 46 19.71 6.37 -11.17
N ASP A 47 20.39 7.52 -11.11
CA ASP A 47 21.42 7.78 -10.09
C ASP A 47 20.84 7.82 -8.68
N THR A 48 19.64 8.40 -8.53
CA THR A 48 18.94 8.42 -7.24
C THR A 48 18.59 6.99 -6.81
N VAL A 49 18.05 6.16 -7.73
CA VAL A 49 17.73 4.76 -7.43
C VAL A 49 18.98 4.00 -6.98
N ARG A 50 20.10 4.14 -7.70
CA ARG A 50 21.37 3.47 -7.34
C ARG A 50 21.81 3.83 -5.92
N LYS A 51 21.82 5.13 -5.59
CA LYS A 51 22.18 5.61 -4.24
C LYS A 51 21.22 5.10 -3.16
N GLN A 52 19.92 5.06 -3.44
CA GLN A 52 18.94 4.55 -2.48
C GLN A 52 19.11 3.05 -2.24
N ILE A 53 19.40 2.26 -3.28
CA ILE A 53 19.67 0.82 -3.16
C ILE A 53 20.91 0.57 -2.29
N GLU A 54 21.98 1.35 -2.47
CA GLU A 54 23.18 1.26 -1.62
C GLU A 54 22.83 1.52 -0.15
N LEU A 55 22.10 2.61 0.15
CA LEU A 55 21.68 2.93 1.52
C LEU A 55 20.78 1.85 2.14
N ILE A 56 19.89 1.26 1.34
CA ILE A 56 18.99 0.17 1.75
C ILE A 56 19.80 -1.08 2.11
N ARG A 57 20.79 -1.44 1.28
CA ARG A 57 21.69 -2.58 1.54
C ARG A 57 22.58 -2.36 2.76
N ASP A 58 23.16 -1.17 2.91
CA ASP A 58 23.99 -0.82 4.07
C ASP A 58 23.19 -0.85 5.38
N ALA A 59 21.88 -0.55 5.31
CA ALA A 59 20.95 -0.69 6.42
C ALA A 59 20.50 -2.14 6.67
N GLY A 60 20.88 -3.08 5.81
CA GLY A 60 20.43 -4.48 5.81
C GLY A 60 18.95 -4.62 5.48
N ILE A 61 18.33 -3.67 4.80
CA ILE A 61 16.92 -3.76 4.40
C ILE A 61 16.84 -4.54 3.08
N GLU A 62 15.91 -5.48 3.01
CA GLU A 62 15.81 -6.44 1.90
C GLU A 62 14.53 -6.26 1.08
N ASN A 63 13.67 -5.29 1.44
CA ASN A 63 12.34 -5.13 0.87
C ASN A 63 12.08 -3.70 0.40
N ILE A 64 11.60 -3.55 -0.84
CA ILE A 64 11.20 -2.27 -1.43
C ILE A 64 9.77 -2.35 -1.93
N LEU A 65 8.96 -1.31 -1.70
CA LEU A 65 7.70 -1.11 -2.42
C LEU A 65 7.91 -0.10 -3.55
N ALA A 66 7.93 -0.58 -4.79
CA ALA A 66 8.17 0.25 -5.97
C ALA A 66 6.85 0.84 -6.50
N LEU A 67 6.82 2.16 -6.61
CA LEU A 67 5.62 2.93 -6.96
C LEU A 67 5.94 3.95 -8.05
N ARG A 68 4.92 4.39 -8.79
CA ARG A 68 5.06 5.60 -9.62
C ARG A 68 5.17 6.82 -8.72
N GLY A 69 4.30 6.90 -7.72
CA GLY A 69 4.11 8.05 -6.87
C GLY A 69 3.01 8.96 -7.41
N ASP A 70 2.48 9.78 -6.50
CA ASP A 70 1.51 10.82 -6.84
C ASP A 70 2.25 11.98 -7.52
N ILE A 71 1.74 12.42 -8.67
CA ILE A 71 2.29 13.53 -9.43
C ILE A 71 1.75 14.82 -8.78
N PRO A 72 2.60 15.70 -8.24
CA PRO A 72 2.13 16.97 -7.69
C PRO A 72 1.49 17.82 -8.79
N GLU A 73 0.49 18.62 -8.41
CA GLU A 73 -0.12 19.58 -9.34
C GLU A 73 0.95 20.48 -9.96
N GLU A 74 0.76 20.83 -11.23
CA GLU A 74 1.67 21.70 -12.02
C GLU A 74 3.09 21.15 -12.21
N THR A 75 3.35 19.86 -11.93
CA THR A 75 4.64 19.23 -12.19
C THR A 75 4.65 18.51 -13.53
N GLU A 76 5.62 18.86 -14.40
CA GLU A 76 5.89 18.09 -15.61
C GLU A 76 6.46 16.71 -15.22
N PHE A 77 5.80 15.64 -15.65
CA PHE A 77 6.23 14.28 -15.36
C PHE A 77 6.01 13.35 -16.58
N PRO A 78 6.98 12.48 -16.91
CA PRO A 78 8.30 12.35 -16.30
C PRO A 78 9.27 13.46 -16.74
N MET A 79 10.12 13.94 -15.84
CA MET A 79 11.27 14.77 -16.21
C MET A 79 12.35 13.91 -16.89
N PRO A 80 13.26 14.50 -17.69
CA PRO A 80 14.38 13.76 -18.27
C PRO A 80 15.16 12.94 -17.24
N GLY A 81 15.33 11.64 -17.52
CA GLY A 81 16.02 10.69 -16.63
C GLY A 81 15.16 10.09 -15.52
N GLN A 82 13.87 10.42 -15.43
CA GLN A 82 12.92 9.77 -14.53
C GLN A 82 12.20 8.59 -15.20
N PHE A 83 11.77 7.65 -14.37
CA PHE A 83 10.95 6.52 -14.79
C PHE A 83 9.51 6.96 -15.04
N LYS A 84 8.91 6.53 -16.15
CA LYS A 84 7.51 6.88 -16.44
C LYS A 84 6.53 6.02 -15.65
N HIS A 85 6.83 4.73 -15.54
CA HIS A 85 5.97 3.75 -14.90
C HIS A 85 6.70 3.01 -13.76
N ALA A 86 5.94 2.52 -12.79
CA ALA A 86 6.48 1.72 -11.69
C ALA A 86 7.17 0.44 -12.20
N SER A 87 6.74 -0.14 -13.32
CA SER A 87 7.40 -1.27 -13.97
C SER A 87 8.85 -0.97 -14.36
N ASP A 88 9.12 0.24 -14.83
CA ASP A 88 10.46 0.66 -15.26
C ASP A 88 11.39 0.75 -14.04
N LEU A 89 10.87 1.26 -12.92
CA LEU A 89 11.58 1.30 -11.65
C LEU A 89 11.84 -0.11 -11.10
N VAL A 90 10.85 -1.01 -11.15
CA VAL A 90 11.02 -2.42 -10.72
C VAL A 90 12.13 -3.10 -11.53
N TYR A 91 12.08 -2.95 -12.86
CA TYR A 91 13.11 -3.49 -13.76
C TYR A 91 14.50 -2.96 -13.42
N GLN A 92 14.64 -1.65 -13.20
CA GLN A 92 15.90 -1.04 -12.83
C GLN A 92 16.45 -1.55 -11.49
N ILE A 93 15.59 -1.67 -10.48
CA ILE A 93 15.99 -2.19 -9.17
C ILE A 93 16.47 -3.65 -9.32
N LYS A 94 15.74 -4.51 -10.04
CA LYS A 94 16.15 -5.90 -10.25
C LYS A 94 17.48 -6.05 -10.99
N ASN A 95 17.80 -5.14 -11.92
CA ASN A 95 19.10 -5.16 -12.60
C ASN A 95 20.27 -4.78 -11.68
N ILE A 96 20.05 -3.87 -10.72
CA ILE A 96 21.09 -3.42 -9.77
C ILE A 96 21.19 -4.36 -8.56
N ALA A 97 20.04 -4.89 -8.13
CA ALA A 97 19.88 -5.64 -6.90
C ALA A 97 18.83 -6.76 -7.05
N PRO A 98 19.19 -7.87 -7.72
CA PRO A 98 18.26 -8.97 -7.99
C PRO A 98 17.76 -9.67 -6.72
N ASP A 99 18.55 -9.59 -5.64
CA ASP A 99 18.31 -10.14 -4.31
C ASP A 99 17.27 -9.38 -3.48
N ILE A 100 16.97 -8.13 -3.81
CA ILE A 100 15.97 -7.34 -3.09
C ILE A 100 14.57 -7.83 -3.45
N CYS A 101 13.73 -8.08 -2.43
CA CYS A 101 12.32 -8.38 -2.59
C CYS A 101 11.55 -7.10 -2.97
N ILE A 102 10.81 -7.13 -4.07
CA ILE A 102 10.09 -5.95 -4.59
C ILE A 102 8.58 -6.17 -4.58
N GLY A 103 7.87 -5.33 -3.84
CA GLY A 103 6.42 -5.22 -3.90
C GLY A 103 5.96 -4.16 -4.90
N GLY A 104 4.74 -4.31 -5.41
CA GLY A 104 4.07 -3.29 -6.21
C GLY A 104 2.68 -2.92 -5.68
N ALA A 105 2.23 -1.69 -5.93
CA ALA A 105 0.83 -1.33 -5.70
C ALA A 105 -0.09 -1.90 -6.79
N CYS A 106 -1.32 -2.24 -6.41
CA CYS A 106 -2.38 -2.68 -7.31
C CYS A 106 -3.75 -2.12 -6.87
N TYR A 107 -4.73 -2.04 -7.76
CA TYR A 107 -5.95 -1.25 -7.54
C TYR A 107 -7.19 -2.12 -7.80
N PRO A 108 -7.85 -2.67 -6.76
CA PRO A 108 -9.01 -3.55 -6.93
C PRO A 108 -10.14 -2.94 -7.76
N GLU A 109 -10.29 -1.61 -7.67
CA GLU A 109 -11.30 -0.83 -8.37
C GLU A 109 -10.80 -0.23 -9.71
N GLY A 110 -9.52 -0.46 -10.05
CA GLY A 110 -8.82 0.15 -11.17
C GLY A 110 -8.13 1.46 -10.77
N HIS A 111 -6.94 1.71 -11.33
CA HIS A 111 -6.26 2.99 -11.15
C HIS A 111 -7.08 4.13 -11.80
N PRO A 112 -7.27 5.30 -11.15
CA PRO A 112 -8.09 6.39 -11.71
C PRO A 112 -7.65 6.91 -13.08
N GLU A 113 -6.34 6.86 -13.37
CA GLU A 113 -5.75 7.25 -14.67
C GLU A 113 -5.67 6.09 -15.70
N ALA A 114 -6.16 4.89 -15.38
CA ALA A 114 -6.24 3.82 -16.36
C ALA A 114 -7.48 4.01 -17.26
N ASP A 115 -7.34 3.70 -18.55
CA ASP A 115 -8.45 3.80 -19.51
C ASP A 115 -9.64 2.93 -19.10
N ASP A 116 -9.34 1.71 -18.64
CA ASP A 116 -10.30 0.80 -18.06
C ASP A 116 -9.62 -0.22 -17.14
N LYS A 117 -10.44 -1.04 -16.47
CA LYS A 117 -9.96 -2.05 -15.53
C LYS A 117 -9.17 -3.18 -16.21
N THR A 118 -9.30 -3.41 -17.52
CA THR A 118 -8.55 -4.43 -18.26
C THR A 118 -7.15 -3.92 -18.57
N ALA A 119 -7.03 -2.66 -19.00
CA ALA A 119 -5.77 -1.95 -19.17
C ALA A 119 -4.99 -1.88 -17.86
N ASP A 120 -5.66 -1.61 -16.74
CA ASP A 120 -5.04 -1.61 -15.41
C ASP A 120 -4.42 -2.98 -15.06
N ILE A 121 -5.17 -4.08 -15.24
CA ILE A 121 -4.67 -5.45 -15.01
C ILE A 121 -3.48 -5.76 -15.92
N ALA A 122 -3.51 -5.35 -17.19
CA ALA A 122 -2.37 -5.52 -18.10
C ALA A 122 -1.12 -4.77 -17.62
N ASN A 123 -1.29 -3.58 -17.02
CA ASN A 123 -0.18 -2.84 -16.43
C ASN A 123 0.34 -3.48 -15.13
N ILE A 124 -0.52 -4.11 -14.33
CA ILE A 124 -0.08 -4.94 -13.20
C ILE A 124 0.74 -6.13 -13.72
N LYS A 125 0.30 -6.80 -14.79
CA LYS A 125 1.06 -7.88 -15.41
C LYS A 125 2.47 -7.42 -15.81
N LYS A 126 2.60 -6.28 -16.50
CA LYS A 126 3.92 -5.70 -16.84
C LYS A 126 4.80 -5.48 -15.62
N LYS A 127 4.24 -5.03 -14.51
CA LYS A 127 4.96 -4.77 -13.25
C LYS A 127 5.43 -6.07 -12.59
N VAL A 128 4.60 -7.11 -12.62
CA VAL A 128 4.96 -8.45 -12.13
C VAL A 128 6.02 -9.10 -13.02
N ASP A 129 5.84 -9.02 -14.35
CA ASP A 129 6.81 -9.54 -15.32
C ASP A 129 8.16 -8.80 -15.23
N ALA A 130 8.18 -7.54 -14.77
CA ALA A 130 9.41 -6.78 -14.49
C ALA A 130 10.14 -7.24 -13.21
N GLY A 131 9.49 -8.02 -12.34
CA GLY A 131 10.11 -8.63 -11.16
C GLY A 131 9.48 -8.27 -9.81
N CYS A 132 8.23 -7.80 -9.76
CA CYS A 132 7.51 -7.73 -8.48
C CYS A 132 7.21 -9.14 -7.95
N GLU A 133 7.47 -9.37 -6.67
CA GLU A 133 7.30 -10.66 -6.00
C GLU A 133 6.02 -10.73 -5.17
N PHE A 134 5.42 -9.58 -4.86
CA PHE A 134 4.09 -9.48 -4.26
C PHE A 134 3.43 -8.15 -4.63
N LEU A 135 2.13 -8.05 -4.39
CA LEU A 135 1.35 -6.83 -4.57
C LEU A 135 0.67 -6.44 -3.27
N THR A 136 0.51 -5.13 -3.04
CA THR A 136 -0.36 -4.60 -1.99
C THR A 136 -1.47 -3.79 -2.64
N THR A 137 -2.72 -4.06 -2.29
CA THR A 137 -3.83 -3.32 -2.86
C THR A 137 -3.91 -1.91 -2.31
N GLN A 138 -4.37 -0.96 -3.10
CA GLN A 138 -5.03 0.22 -2.59
C GLN A 138 -6.18 -0.20 -1.65
N MET A 139 -6.54 0.68 -0.71
CA MET A 139 -7.66 0.45 0.19
C MET A 139 -8.98 0.26 -0.56
N PHE A 140 -9.85 -0.56 0.02
CA PHE A 140 -11.21 -0.82 -0.44
C PHE A 140 -12.13 -0.97 0.77
N PHE A 141 -13.41 -0.66 0.60
CA PHE A 141 -14.41 -0.79 1.67
C PHE A 141 -15.37 -1.98 1.46
N ASP A 142 -15.34 -2.63 0.30
CA ASP A 142 -16.12 -3.84 0.03
C ASP A 142 -15.19 -5.01 -0.32
N ASN A 143 -15.18 -6.05 0.52
CA ASN A 143 -14.35 -7.22 0.32
C ASN A 143 -14.71 -7.98 -0.97
N SER A 144 -15.96 -7.89 -1.45
CA SER A 144 -16.40 -8.50 -2.70
C SER A 144 -15.62 -7.96 -3.90
N ILE A 145 -15.25 -6.68 -3.86
CA ILE A 145 -14.40 -6.06 -4.89
C ILE A 145 -13.02 -6.73 -4.91
N PHE A 146 -12.43 -6.92 -3.73
CA PHE A 146 -11.14 -7.57 -3.60
C PHE A 146 -11.18 -9.03 -4.08
N TYR A 147 -12.20 -9.80 -3.70
CA TYR A 147 -12.34 -11.18 -4.14
C TYR A 147 -12.46 -11.28 -5.67
N ASN A 148 -13.33 -10.47 -6.28
CA ASN A 148 -13.46 -10.39 -7.74
C ASN A 148 -12.14 -9.97 -8.40
N TYR A 149 -11.38 -9.06 -7.78
CA TYR A 149 -10.08 -8.63 -8.28
C TYR A 149 -9.05 -9.77 -8.31
N LEU A 150 -9.00 -10.60 -7.26
CA LEU A 150 -8.12 -11.77 -7.22
C LEU A 150 -8.41 -12.76 -8.36
N TYR A 151 -9.68 -12.97 -8.71
CA TYR A 151 -10.04 -13.80 -9.87
C TYR A 151 -9.50 -13.22 -11.17
N ARG A 152 -9.69 -11.91 -11.41
CA ARG A 152 -9.22 -11.22 -12.62
C ARG A 152 -7.69 -11.24 -12.75
N LEU A 153 -6.96 -11.10 -11.64
CA LEU A 153 -5.50 -11.25 -11.65
C LEU A 153 -5.07 -12.66 -12.07
N ARG A 154 -5.72 -13.70 -11.53
CA ARG A 154 -5.43 -15.10 -11.89
C ARG A 154 -5.73 -15.40 -13.36
N GLU A 155 -6.85 -14.90 -13.88
CA GLU A 155 -7.19 -15.02 -15.32
C GLU A 155 -6.14 -14.37 -16.22
N ALA A 156 -5.52 -13.28 -15.78
CA ALA A 156 -4.43 -12.62 -16.49
C ALA A 156 -3.05 -13.29 -16.28
N GLY A 157 -2.98 -14.42 -15.56
CA GLY A 157 -1.73 -15.14 -15.29
C GLY A 157 -0.84 -14.49 -14.23
N ILE A 158 -1.42 -13.68 -13.33
CA ILE A 158 -0.71 -13.05 -12.22
C ILE A 158 -0.92 -13.89 -10.96
N PHE A 159 0.15 -14.53 -10.48
CA PHE A 159 0.11 -15.50 -9.37
C PHE A 159 0.91 -15.10 -8.12
N VAL A 160 1.55 -13.92 -8.15
CA VAL A 160 2.25 -13.40 -6.97
C VAL A 160 1.25 -13.14 -5.82
N PRO A 161 1.66 -13.26 -4.55
CA PRO A 161 0.81 -12.94 -3.41
C PRO A 161 0.26 -11.52 -3.49
N VAL A 162 -1.01 -11.35 -3.13
CA VAL A 162 -1.68 -10.05 -3.05
C VAL A 162 -2.12 -9.81 -1.61
N ILE A 163 -1.61 -8.74 -1.02
CA ILE A 163 -1.87 -8.31 0.35
C ILE A 163 -3.02 -7.30 0.34
N ALA A 164 -4.06 -7.58 1.14
CA ALA A 164 -5.23 -6.71 1.24
C ALA A 164 -4.88 -5.44 2.05
N GLY A 165 -4.89 -4.28 1.40
CA GLY A 165 -4.75 -2.98 2.04
C GLY A 165 -6.05 -2.54 2.72
N ILE A 166 -6.03 -2.39 4.04
CA ILE A 166 -7.20 -1.99 4.83
C ILE A 166 -6.92 -0.66 5.54
N MET A 167 -7.76 0.34 5.28
CA MET A 167 -7.68 1.66 5.92
C MET A 167 -8.88 1.92 6.82
N PRO A 168 -8.69 1.96 8.15
CA PRO A 168 -9.73 2.40 9.07
C PRO A 168 -9.94 3.91 8.94
N ILE A 169 -11.16 4.35 8.60
CA ILE A 169 -11.52 5.77 8.57
C ILE A 169 -11.81 6.24 9.98
N THR A 170 -10.91 7.03 10.55
CA THR A 170 -11.03 7.55 11.92
C THR A 170 -11.54 8.98 11.98
N LYS A 171 -11.57 9.69 10.84
CA LYS A 171 -12.09 11.05 10.71
C LYS A 171 -12.92 11.16 9.43
N LYS A 172 -14.06 11.84 9.48
CA LYS A 172 -14.96 12.06 8.32
C LYS A 172 -14.22 12.61 7.09
N ALA A 173 -13.33 13.57 7.29
CA ALA A 173 -12.52 14.17 6.22
C ALA A 173 -11.63 13.16 5.47
N GLN A 174 -11.21 12.05 6.12
CA GLN A 174 -10.43 11.02 5.45
C GLN A 174 -11.25 10.29 4.38
N LEU A 175 -12.57 10.13 4.56
CA LEU A 175 -13.41 9.46 3.57
C LEU A 175 -13.44 10.25 2.25
N ALA A 176 -13.68 11.57 2.33
CA ALA A 176 -13.72 12.42 1.14
C ALA A 176 -12.39 12.37 0.36
N ARG A 177 -11.26 12.49 1.08
CA ARG A 177 -9.92 12.38 0.49
C ARG A 177 -9.66 10.99 -0.10
N SER A 178 -10.14 9.94 0.56
CA SER A 178 -10.04 8.56 0.11
C SER A 178 -10.70 8.36 -1.25
N ILE A 179 -11.94 8.84 -1.38
CA ILE A 179 -12.70 8.78 -2.63
C ILE A 179 -11.98 9.58 -3.73
N GLN A 180 -11.52 10.81 -3.41
CA GLN A 180 -10.85 11.67 -4.39
C GLN A 180 -9.56 11.03 -4.93
N LEU A 181 -8.75 10.41 -4.08
CA LEU A 181 -7.44 9.87 -4.47
C LEU A 181 -7.52 8.49 -5.14
N SER A 182 -8.48 7.65 -4.73
CA SER A 182 -8.52 6.25 -5.16
C SER A 182 -9.70 5.89 -6.05
N GLY A 183 -10.73 6.75 -6.12
CA GLY A 183 -11.99 6.42 -6.78
C GLY A 183 -12.79 5.31 -6.06
N CYS A 184 -12.43 4.98 -4.81
CA CYS A 184 -13.02 3.85 -4.11
C CYS A 184 -14.53 3.98 -3.91
N CYS A 185 -15.24 2.88 -4.13
CA CYS A 185 -16.66 2.74 -3.85
C CYS A 185 -16.88 2.65 -2.35
N VAL A 186 -17.84 3.42 -1.85
CA VAL A 186 -18.22 3.44 -0.44
C VAL A 186 -19.56 2.73 -0.28
N PRO A 187 -19.60 1.53 0.34
CA PRO A 187 -20.84 0.81 0.59
C PRO A 187 -21.84 1.65 1.39
N ALA A 188 -23.13 1.50 1.10
CA ALA A 188 -24.20 2.23 1.81
C ALA A 188 -24.11 2.06 3.33
N LYS A 189 -23.83 0.84 3.81
CA LYS A 189 -23.58 0.54 5.23
C LYS A 189 -22.50 1.45 5.82
N PHE A 190 -21.37 1.60 5.13
CA PHE A 190 -20.27 2.40 5.63
C PHE A 190 -20.55 3.90 5.55
N LYS A 191 -21.23 4.33 4.49
CA LYS A 191 -21.70 5.72 4.37
C LYS A 191 -22.61 6.09 5.56
N SER A 192 -23.58 5.25 5.92
CA SER A 192 -24.45 5.49 7.08
C SER A 192 -23.69 5.60 8.40
N ILE A 193 -22.63 4.79 8.59
CA ILE A 193 -21.76 4.88 9.77
C ILE A 193 -21.07 6.25 9.82
N VAL A 194 -20.49 6.70 8.70
CA VAL A 194 -19.77 7.98 8.63
C VAL A 194 -20.72 9.17 8.77
N ASP A 195 -21.91 9.11 8.17
CA ASP A 195 -22.93 10.16 8.29
C ASP A 195 -23.41 10.32 9.75
N TRP A 196 -23.53 9.23 10.49
CA TRP A 196 -24.03 9.25 11.86
C TRP A 196 -22.97 9.58 12.92
N PHE A 197 -21.76 9.01 12.81
CA PHE A 197 -20.70 9.15 13.82
C PHE A 197 -19.61 10.15 13.44
N GLY A 198 -19.58 10.63 12.20
CA GLY A 198 -18.43 11.33 11.62
C GLY A 198 -18.07 12.67 12.26
N ASP A 199 -19.01 13.32 12.92
CA ASP A 199 -18.80 14.64 13.53
C ASP A 199 -18.24 14.53 14.97
N GLU A 200 -18.21 13.33 15.55
CA GLU A 200 -17.66 13.05 16.88
C GLU A 200 -16.39 12.18 16.76
N SER A 201 -15.21 12.79 16.93
CA SER A 201 -13.92 12.14 16.63
C SER A 201 -13.72 10.78 17.31
N GLN A 202 -14.11 10.63 18.59
CA GLN A 202 -13.94 9.37 19.30
C GLN A 202 -14.89 8.28 18.77
N LYS A 203 -16.15 8.66 18.47
CA LYS A 203 -17.14 7.74 17.90
C LYS A 203 -16.75 7.31 16.49
N MET A 204 -16.30 8.25 15.64
CA MET A 204 -15.82 7.93 14.29
C MET A 204 -14.59 7.01 14.34
N GLN A 205 -13.63 7.27 15.22
CA GLN A 205 -12.47 6.40 15.40
C GLN A 205 -12.88 4.97 15.79
N GLN A 206 -13.76 4.83 16.79
CA GLN A 206 -14.25 3.52 17.22
C GLN A 206 -15.00 2.79 16.10
N ALA A 207 -15.90 3.49 15.41
CA ALA A 207 -16.68 2.92 14.32
C ALA A 207 -15.82 2.50 13.12
N GLY A 208 -14.82 3.31 12.76
CA GLY A 208 -13.86 2.98 11.70
C GLY A 208 -12.99 1.78 12.02
N ILE A 209 -12.51 1.66 13.26
CA ILE A 209 -11.75 0.48 13.73
C ILE A 209 -12.65 -0.76 13.71
N ALA A 210 -13.90 -0.65 14.17
CA ALA A 210 -14.86 -1.77 14.15
C ALA A 210 -15.15 -2.23 12.71
N TYR A 211 -15.35 -1.30 11.78
CA TYR A 211 -15.59 -1.62 10.37
C TYR A 211 -14.38 -2.32 9.73
N ALA A 212 -13.18 -1.79 9.94
CA ALA A 212 -11.96 -2.43 9.44
C ALA A 212 -11.72 -3.82 10.08
N THR A 213 -12.06 -3.99 11.36
CA THR A 213 -12.02 -5.30 12.04
C THR A 213 -12.96 -6.28 11.35
N GLU A 214 -14.21 -5.88 11.06
CA GLU A 214 -15.19 -6.70 10.34
C GLU A 214 -14.65 -7.13 8.96
N GLN A 215 -14.06 -6.19 8.21
CA GLN A 215 -13.44 -6.50 6.92
C GLN A 215 -12.33 -7.56 7.07
N ILE A 216 -11.46 -7.44 8.07
CA ILE A 216 -10.35 -8.37 8.30
C ILE A 216 -10.86 -9.76 8.70
N ILE A 217 -11.89 -9.84 9.54
CA ILE A 217 -12.52 -11.11 9.92
C ILE A 217 -13.06 -11.82 8.68
N ASP A 218 -13.78 -11.10 7.81
CA ASP A 218 -14.32 -11.66 6.58
C ASP A 218 -13.20 -12.11 5.62
N LEU A 219 -12.14 -11.31 5.46
CA LEU A 219 -10.96 -11.70 4.67
C LEU A 219 -10.35 -13.01 5.18
N PHE A 220 -10.16 -13.14 6.48
CA PHE A 220 -9.58 -14.34 7.10
C PHE A 220 -10.49 -15.55 6.95
N ALA A 221 -11.80 -15.37 7.13
CA ALA A 221 -12.80 -16.43 6.92
C ALA A 221 -12.82 -16.94 5.47
N ASN A 222 -12.49 -16.09 4.50
CA ASN A 222 -12.37 -16.42 3.08
C ASN A 222 -10.94 -16.83 2.67
N GLY A 223 -10.05 -17.12 3.63
CA GLY A 223 -8.71 -17.66 3.38
C GLY A 223 -7.63 -16.63 3.02
N ILE A 224 -7.94 -15.34 3.11
CA ILE A 224 -6.96 -14.25 2.92
C ILE A 224 -6.29 -13.97 4.26
N LYS A 225 -5.03 -14.39 4.41
CA LYS A 225 -4.30 -14.24 5.68
C LYS A 225 -3.37 -13.02 5.76
N ASN A 226 -3.12 -12.36 4.63
CA ASN A 226 -2.19 -11.24 4.54
C ASN A 226 -2.96 -9.92 4.42
N VAL A 227 -2.94 -9.13 5.49
CA VAL A 227 -3.57 -7.81 5.56
C VAL A 227 -2.51 -6.75 5.87
N HIS A 228 -2.51 -5.67 5.10
CA HIS A 228 -1.71 -4.49 5.34
C HIS A 228 -2.59 -3.36 5.87
N VAL A 229 -2.37 -2.93 7.12
CA VAL A 229 -3.19 -1.88 7.75
C VAL A 229 -2.55 -0.51 7.54
N TYR A 230 -3.29 0.42 6.93
CA TYR A 230 -2.88 1.81 6.81
C TYR A 230 -3.17 2.56 8.12
N THR A 231 -2.15 2.67 8.97
CA THR A 231 -2.29 3.24 10.32
C THR A 231 -2.33 4.76 10.35
N MET A 232 -1.90 5.44 9.27
CA MET A 232 -1.80 6.90 9.19
C MET A 232 -1.00 7.52 10.34
N ASN A 233 0.08 6.85 10.76
CA ASN A 233 0.92 7.22 11.92
C ASN A 233 0.16 7.28 13.26
N ASN A 234 -1.00 6.63 13.35
CA ASN A 234 -1.76 6.50 14.60
C ASN A 234 -1.63 5.08 15.16
N PRO A 235 -0.86 4.86 16.25
CA PRO A 235 -0.69 3.55 16.85
C PRO A 235 -1.97 2.99 17.48
N GLU A 236 -2.91 3.85 17.91
CA GLU A 236 -4.18 3.42 18.50
C GLU A 236 -5.05 2.64 17.51
N VAL A 237 -4.92 2.95 16.21
CA VAL A 237 -5.64 2.24 15.15
C VAL A 237 -5.17 0.79 15.06
N ALA A 238 -3.85 0.58 14.98
CA ALA A 238 -3.28 -0.75 14.90
C ALA A 238 -3.52 -1.55 16.19
N LEU A 239 -3.40 -0.89 17.35
CA LEU A 239 -3.67 -1.51 18.66
C LEU A 239 -5.15 -1.90 18.80
N GLY A 240 -6.08 -1.04 18.38
CA GLY A 240 -7.52 -1.32 18.42
C GLY A 240 -7.90 -2.53 17.57
N ILE A 241 -7.38 -2.61 16.34
CA ILE A 241 -7.58 -3.78 15.47
C ILE A 241 -6.96 -5.02 16.10
N GLN A 242 -5.72 -4.94 16.59
CA GLN A 242 -5.04 -6.08 17.21
C GLN A 242 -5.83 -6.62 18.41
N ASN A 243 -6.36 -5.74 19.26
CA ASN A 243 -7.15 -6.13 20.43
C ASN A 243 -8.45 -6.81 20.03
N ASN A 244 -9.15 -6.31 19.00
CA ASN A 244 -10.38 -6.93 18.52
C ASN A 244 -10.15 -8.31 17.88
N LEU A 245 -8.94 -8.57 17.39
CA LEU A 245 -8.56 -9.79 16.67
C LEU A 245 -7.62 -10.70 17.48
N SER A 246 -7.46 -10.49 18.79
CA SER A 246 -6.42 -11.14 19.60
C SER A 246 -6.48 -12.67 19.60
N GLU A 247 -7.69 -13.24 19.52
CA GLU A 247 -7.94 -14.69 19.46
C GLU A 247 -8.03 -15.25 18.03
N ILE A 248 -8.00 -14.35 17.04
CA ILE A 248 -8.10 -14.67 15.61
C ILE A 248 -6.71 -14.66 14.96
N ILE A 249 -5.90 -13.65 15.24
CA ILE A 249 -4.53 -13.54 14.72
C ILE A 249 -3.64 -14.55 15.45
N GLY A 250 -3.11 -15.53 14.72
CA GLY A 250 -2.22 -16.57 15.27
C GLY A 250 -2.77 -18.00 15.19
N LYS A 251 -3.99 -18.19 14.67
CA LYS A 251 -4.49 -19.48 14.16
C LYS A 251 -4.21 -19.63 12.66
#